data_AF-A0A6B1F171-F1
#
_entry.id   AF-A0A6B1F171-F1
#
_cell.length_a   1.000
_cell.length_b   1.000
_cell.length_c   1.000
_cell.angle_alpha   90.00
_cell.angle_beta   90.00
_cell.angle_gamma   90.00
#
_symmetry.space_group_name_H-M   'P 1'
#
loop_
_entity.id
_entity.type
_entity.pdbx_description
1 polymer ?
#
loop_
_entity_poly.entity_id
_entity_poly.type
_entity_poly.pdbx_seq_one_letter_code
_entity_poly.pdbx_strand_id
1 'polypeptide(L)'
;MLAFMIIAYSTDLRKRVLDFVNTGGSKAEAERTFRVSRRTIYNYLETEDPFAREKPGPKAPRNIDYDVLRQHVADVPDATLAERAKHFGVSKGCISYAFEKLNITRKKKR
;
A
#
# COMPACT_ATOMS: atom_id res chain seq x y z
N MET A 1 -3.85 12.68 20.88
CA MET A 1 -4.23 12.61 19.45
C MET A 1 -4.75 11.22 19.18
N LEU A 2 -6.07 11.04 19.15
CA LEU A 2 -6.67 9.73 18.84
C LEU A 2 -6.40 9.40 17.37
N ALA A 3 -5.57 8.41 17.14
CA ALA A 3 -5.42 7.75 15.85
C ALA A 3 -6.74 7.04 15.54
N PHE A 4 -7.66 7.77 14.89
CA PHE A 4 -8.93 7.20 14.45
C PHE A 4 -8.62 6.23 13.32
N MET A 5 -8.82 4.94 13.59
CA MET A 5 -8.75 3.87 12.62
C MET A 5 -9.57 4.26 11.39
N ILE A 6 -8.92 4.37 10.22
CA ILE A 6 -9.57 4.67 8.94
C ILE A 6 -10.44 3.46 8.57
N ILE A 7 -11.64 3.36 9.16
CA ILE A 7 -12.68 2.52 8.59
C ILE A 7 -13.15 3.26 7.34
N ALA A 8 -12.62 2.85 6.20
CA ALA A 8 -13.10 3.32 4.92
C ALA A 8 -14.53 2.80 4.74
N TYR A 9 -15.51 3.70 4.82
CA TYR A 9 -16.87 3.38 4.41
C TYR A 9 -16.89 2.92 2.93
N SER A 10 -17.90 2.12 2.57
CA SER A 10 -18.03 1.62 1.21
C SER A 10 -18.09 2.75 0.18
N THR A 11 -17.62 2.46 -1.03
CA THR A 11 -17.66 3.42 -2.15
C THR A 11 -19.08 3.83 -2.50
N ASP A 12 -20.05 2.91 -2.38
CA ASP A 12 -21.48 3.20 -2.58
C ASP A 12 -22.01 4.21 -1.54
N LEU A 13 -21.74 3.99 -0.24
CA LEU A 13 -22.19 4.93 0.80
C LEU A 13 -21.60 6.31 0.59
N ARG A 14 -20.30 6.37 0.27
CA ARG A 14 -19.61 7.63 -0.03
C ARG A 14 -20.22 8.35 -1.23
N LYS A 15 -20.56 7.61 -2.29
CA LYS A 15 -21.22 8.17 -3.48
C LYS A 15 -22.56 8.78 -3.12
N ARG A 16 -23.41 8.07 -2.38
CA ARG A 16 -24.73 8.58 -1.94
C ARG A 16 -24.63 9.82 -1.07
N VAL A 17 -23.65 9.86 -0.15
CA VAL A 17 -23.39 11.02 0.71
C VAL A 17 -22.98 12.23 -0.14
N LEU A 18 -22.07 12.06 -1.08
CA LEU A 18 -21.59 13.14 -1.96
C LEU A 18 -22.69 13.62 -2.91
N ASP A 19 -23.44 12.70 -3.51
CA ASP A 19 -24.58 13.01 -4.38
C ASP A 19 -25.63 13.84 -3.61
N PHE A 20 -25.98 13.42 -2.38
CA PHE A 20 -26.92 14.14 -1.53
C PHE A 20 -26.48 15.59 -1.27
N VAL A 21 -25.21 15.80 -0.92
CA VAL A 21 -24.66 17.14 -0.67
C VAL A 21 -24.63 17.97 -1.96
N ASN A 22 -24.26 17.37 -3.09
CA ASN A 22 -24.24 18.05 -4.40
C ASN A 22 -25.64 18.44 -4.88
N THR A 23 -26.68 17.68 -4.52
CA THR A 23 -28.09 18.01 -4.80
C THR A 23 -28.69 19.08 -3.87
N GLY A 24 -27.89 19.66 -2.97
CA GLY A 24 -28.29 20.77 -2.10
C GLY A 24 -28.52 20.38 -0.63
N GLY A 25 -28.32 19.12 -0.26
CA GLY A 25 -28.41 18.69 1.14
C GLY A 25 -27.27 19.25 1.99
N SER A 26 -27.56 19.63 3.24
CA SER A 26 -26.52 20.12 4.14
C SER A 26 -25.67 18.97 4.71
N LYS A 27 -24.44 19.28 5.13
CA LYS A 27 -23.55 18.29 5.76
C LYS A 27 -24.12 17.77 7.10
N ALA A 28 -24.88 18.61 7.80
CA ALA A 28 -25.53 18.24 9.06
C ALA A 28 -26.73 17.31 8.85
N GLU A 29 -27.45 17.45 7.73
CA GLU A 29 -28.50 16.51 7.32
C GLU A 29 -27.88 15.20 6.84
N ALA A 30 -26.83 15.26 6.03
CA ALA A 30 -26.10 14.08 5.56
C ALA A 30 -25.59 13.22 6.73
N GLU A 31 -25.08 13.84 7.80
CA GLU A 31 -24.66 13.12 9.01
C GLU A 31 -25.82 12.35 9.66
N ARG A 32 -27.00 12.97 9.79
CA ARG A 32 -28.17 12.33 10.40
C ARG A 32 -28.72 11.21 9.51
N THR A 33 -28.78 11.45 8.20
CA THR A 33 -29.36 10.53 7.20
C THR A 33 -28.47 9.30 7.01
N PHE A 34 -27.16 9.49 6.81
CA PHE A 34 -26.24 8.41 6.46
C PHE A 34 -25.47 7.87 7.67
N ARG A 35 -25.62 8.48 8.85
CA ARG A 35 -24.89 8.14 10.09
C ARG A 35 -23.38 8.14 9.90
N VAL A 36 -22.91 9.06 9.07
CA VAL A 36 -21.49 9.32 8.80
C VAL A 36 -21.11 10.60 9.51
N SER A 37 -20.02 10.60 10.27
CA SER A 37 -19.61 11.78 11.03
C SER A 37 -19.43 13.00 10.12
N ARG A 38 -19.80 14.19 10.59
CA ARG A 38 -19.58 15.45 9.86
C ARG A 38 -18.13 15.60 9.40
N ARG A 39 -17.15 15.20 10.22
CA ARG A 39 -15.72 15.24 9.87
C ARG A 39 -15.37 14.35 8.66
N THR A 40 -15.94 13.15 8.58
CA THR A 40 -15.75 12.27 7.42
C THR A 40 -16.34 12.89 6.15
N ILE A 41 -17.50 13.54 6.26
CA ILE A 41 -18.14 14.24 5.13
C ILE A 41 -17.24 15.40 4.64
N TYR A 42 -16.65 16.17 5.55
CA TYR A 42 -15.65 17.20 5.18
C TYR A 42 -14.46 16.58 4.44
N ASN A 43 -13.89 15.49 4.97
CA ASN A 43 -12.78 14.81 4.31
C ASN A 43 -13.13 14.37 2.87
N TYR A 44 -14.35 13.87 2.63
CA TYR A 44 -14.77 13.47 1.28
C TYR A 44 -14.84 14.65 0.30
N LEU A 45 -15.17 15.85 0.78
CA LEU A 45 -15.28 17.03 -0.07
C LEU A 45 -13.94 17.73 -0.31
N GLU A 46 -12.99 17.55 0.60
CA GLU A 46 -11.64 18.12 0.53
C GLU A 46 -10.63 17.19 -0.19
N THR A 47 -10.97 15.92 -0.39
CA THR A 47 -10.11 14.95 -1.09
C THR A 47 -10.26 15.09 -2.61
N GLU A 48 -9.15 15.17 -3.35
CA GLU A 48 -9.16 15.27 -4.83
C GLU A 48 -9.81 14.06 -5.52
N ASP A 49 -9.45 12.84 -5.10
CA ASP A 49 -10.13 11.61 -5.51
C ASP A 49 -10.79 10.96 -4.28
N PRO A 50 -12.05 11.32 -3.99
CA PRO A 50 -12.74 10.75 -2.86
C PRO A 50 -13.12 9.29 -3.10
N PHE A 51 -12.82 8.63 -4.22
CA PHE A 51 -13.09 7.19 -4.39
C PHE A 51 -11.82 6.33 -4.41
N ALA A 52 -10.65 6.96 -4.37
CA ALA A 52 -9.37 6.28 -4.25
C ALA A 52 -9.35 5.34 -3.04
N ARG A 53 -9.11 4.05 -3.30
CA ARG A 53 -8.81 3.07 -2.25
C ARG A 53 -7.31 3.05 -2.04
N GLU A 54 -6.83 3.82 -1.07
CA GLU A 54 -5.47 3.61 -0.59
C GLU A 54 -5.38 2.27 0.14
N LYS A 55 -4.40 1.43 -0.22
CA LYS A 55 -4.12 0.22 0.56
C LYS A 55 -3.61 0.65 1.94
N PRO A 56 -4.29 0.32 3.04
CA PRO A 56 -3.72 0.51 4.37
C PRO A 56 -2.52 -0.43 4.48
N GLY A 57 -1.32 0.15 4.55
CA GLY A 57 -0.09 -0.62 4.60
C GLY A 57 1.15 0.23 4.40
N PRO A 58 2.34 -0.34 4.64
CA PRO A 58 3.60 0.33 4.39
C PRO A 58 3.71 0.72 2.92
N LYS A 59 3.83 2.02 2.62
CA LYS A 59 3.93 2.55 1.26
C LYS A 59 5.36 2.40 0.68
N ALA A 60 6.34 2.06 1.51
CA ALA A 60 7.73 1.86 1.13
C ALA A 60 8.18 0.40 1.38
N PRO A 61 9.06 -0.17 0.53
CA PRO A 61 9.73 -1.42 0.85
C PRO A 61 10.59 -1.22 2.10
N ARG A 62 10.42 -2.07 3.11
CA ARG A 62 11.29 -2.10 4.30
C ARG A 62 12.66 -2.73 4.04
N ASN A 63 12.92 -3.22 2.83
CA ASN A 63 14.00 -4.15 2.54
C ASN A 63 14.69 -3.86 1.20
N ILE A 64 15.99 -4.23 1.16
CA ILE A 64 16.92 -4.39 0.04
C ILE A 64 16.77 -3.45 -1.15
N ASP A 65 17.84 -2.71 -1.43
CA ASP A 65 18.01 -2.02 -2.70
C ASP A 65 18.13 -3.06 -3.83
N TYR A 66 17.17 -3.03 -4.75
CA TYR A 66 17.07 -3.98 -5.84
C TYR A 66 18.18 -3.83 -6.87
N ASP A 67 18.72 -2.63 -7.05
CA ASP A 67 19.80 -2.40 -8.01
C ASP A 67 21.11 -2.94 -7.46
N VAL A 68 21.35 -2.77 -6.15
CA VAL A 68 22.48 -3.41 -5.46
C VAL A 68 22.35 -4.95 -5.50
N LEU A 69 21.15 -5.50 -5.33
CA LEU A 69 20.93 -6.94 -5.46
C LEU A 69 21.22 -7.44 -6.88
N ARG A 70 20.80 -6.71 -7.93
CA ARG A 70 21.11 -7.07 -9.32
C ARG A 70 22.61 -7.08 -9.57
N GLN A 71 23.32 -6.06 -9.11
CA GLN A 71 24.76 -5.97 -9.28
C GLN A 71 25.47 -7.16 -8.60
N HIS A 72 25.10 -7.47 -7.35
CA HIS A 72 25.66 -8.63 -6.65
C HIS A 72 25.29 -9.99 -7.31
N VAL A 73 24.17 -10.07 -8.04
CA VAL A 73 23.84 -11.25 -8.86
C VAL A 73 24.76 -11.37 -10.06
N ALA A 74 25.10 -10.25 -10.72
CA ALA A 74 26.05 -10.22 -11.82
C ALA A 74 27.49 -10.53 -11.37
N ASP A 75 27.94 -9.94 -10.25
CA ASP A 75 29.31 -10.06 -9.76
C ASP A 75 29.63 -11.45 -9.20
N VAL A 76 28.66 -12.05 -8.49
CA VAL A 76 28.84 -13.35 -7.83
C VAL A 76 27.70 -14.29 -8.23
N PRO A 77 27.66 -14.78 -9.49
CA PRO A 77 26.50 -15.52 -10.01
C PRO A 77 26.28 -16.87 -9.31
N ASP A 78 27.35 -17.46 -8.77
CA ASP A 78 27.30 -18.78 -8.14
C ASP A 78 26.81 -18.79 -6.69
N ALA A 79 26.71 -17.63 -6.05
CA ALA A 79 26.25 -17.50 -4.68
C ALA A 79 24.82 -18.02 -4.50
N THR A 80 24.64 -18.85 -3.49
CA THR A 80 23.35 -19.37 -3.02
C THR A 80 22.53 -18.26 -2.37
N LEU A 81 21.21 -18.48 -2.26
CA LEU A 81 20.32 -17.54 -1.57
C LEU A 81 20.73 -17.33 -0.09
N ALA A 82 21.33 -18.34 0.55
CA ALA A 82 21.79 -18.26 1.94
C ALA A 82 23.04 -17.36 2.07
N GLU A 83 24.00 -17.49 1.15
CA GLU A 83 25.19 -16.63 1.12
C GLU A 83 24.82 -15.17 0.82
N ARG A 84 23.91 -14.96 -0.13
CA ARG A 84 23.36 -13.61 -0.42
C ARG A 84 22.64 -13.04 0.80
N ALA A 85 21.80 -13.83 1.47
CA ALA A 85 21.11 -13.40 2.67
C ALA A 85 22.08 -12.97 3.78
N LYS A 86 23.17 -13.72 3.97
CA LYS A 86 24.26 -13.37 4.90
C LYS A 86 24.97 -12.08 4.49
N HIS A 87 25.26 -11.90 3.20
CA HIS A 87 25.90 -10.68 2.67
C HIS A 87 25.06 -9.43 2.91
N PHE A 88 23.76 -9.51 2.64
CA PHE A 88 22.83 -8.39 2.81
C PHE A 88 22.26 -8.23 4.22
N GLY A 89 22.62 -9.11 5.17
CA GLY A 89 22.10 -9.06 6.55
C GLY A 89 20.58 -9.29 6.65
N VAL A 90 19.99 -10.00 5.70
CA VAL A 90 18.53 -10.26 5.64
C VAL A 90 18.21 -11.75 5.75
N SER A 91 16.93 -12.08 5.87
CA SER A 91 16.48 -13.47 5.80
C SER A 91 16.56 -14.03 4.38
N LYS A 92 16.75 -15.35 4.26
CA LYS A 92 16.69 -16.06 2.97
C LYS A 92 15.37 -15.83 2.23
N GLY A 93 14.25 -15.75 2.96
CA GLY A 93 12.93 -15.46 2.38
C GLY A 93 12.85 -14.09 1.74
N CYS A 94 13.53 -13.08 2.30
CA CYS A 94 13.63 -11.75 1.71
C CYS A 94 14.32 -11.78 0.34
N ILE A 95 15.44 -12.51 0.22
CA ILE A 95 16.14 -12.67 -1.07
C ILE A 95 15.28 -13.44 -2.07
N SER A 96 14.60 -14.51 -1.65
CA SER A 96 13.70 -15.28 -2.52
C SER A 96 12.59 -14.39 -3.10
N TYR A 97 11.93 -13.61 -2.24
CA TYR A 97 10.91 -12.66 -2.67
C TYR A 97 11.46 -11.59 -3.62
N ALA A 98 12.67 -11.08 -3.36
CA ALA A 98 13.32 -10.10 -4.23
C ALA A 98 13.66 -10.69 -5.62
N PHE A 99 14.10 -11.96 -5.68
CA PHE A 99 14.35 -12.65 -6.96
C PHE A 99 13.07 -12.80 -7.79
N GLU A 100 11.96 -13.20 -7.15
CA GLU A 100 10.64 -13.27 -7.81
C GLU A 100 10.21 -11.90 -8.33
N LYS A 101 10.34 -10.85 -7.52
CA LYS A 101 9.99 -9.48 -7.92
C LYS A 101 10.82 -8.95 -9.08
N LEU A 102 12.09 -9.31 -9.14
CA LEU A 102 13.03 -8.87 -10.19
C LEU A 102 13.04 -9.81 -11.41
N ASN A 103 12.22 -10.86 -11.44
CA ASN A 103 12.21 -11.91 -12.46
C ASN A 103 13.60 -12.54 -12.69
N ILE A 104 14.41 -12.66 -11.64
CA ILE A 104 15.73 -13.29 -11.72
C ILE A 104 15.54 -14.80 -11.62
N THR A 105 15.69 -15.50 -12.74
CA THR A 105 15.70 -16.96 -12.78
C THR A 105 17.12 -17.44 -12.99
N ARG A 106 17.58 -18.36 -12.13
CA ARG A 106 18.94 -18.91 -12.26
C ARG A 106 18.95 -20.40 -11.91
N LYS A 107 19.22 -21.23 -12.92
CA LYS A 107 19.53 -22.64 -12.74
C LYS A 107 21.02 -22.77 -12.43
N LYS A 108 21.37 -23.29 -11.26
CA LYS A 108 22.76 -23.61 -10.94
C LYS A 108 23.24 -24.70 -11.88
N LYS A 109 24.34 -24.46 -12.61
CA LYS A 109 25.06 -25.54 -13.30
C LYS A 109 25.84 -26.29 -12.23
N ARG A 110 25.59 -27.60 -12.12
CA ARG A 110 26.40 -28.50 -11.29
C ARG A 110 27.67 -28.85 -12.03
#